data_AF-A0A5D2DSF8-F1
#
_entry.id   AF-A0A5D2DSF8-F1
#
_cell.length_a   1.000
_cell.length_b   1.000
_cell.length_c   1.000
_cell.angle_alpha   90.00
_cell.angle_beta   90.00
_cell.angle_gamma   90.00
#
_symmetry.space_group_name_H-M   'P 1'
#
loop_
_entity.id
_entity.type
_entity.pdbx_description
1 polymer ?
#
loop_
_entity_poly.entity_id
_entity_poly.type
_entity_poly.pdbx_seq_one_letter_code
_entity_poly.pdbx_strand_id
1 'polypeptide(L)' 'MVVHSQSAALDHCSLIKTCKPTTSVFKGIPVVDLRDPEAKTLIVKACEEYGFFKLVNHGVPMEFLECLNEYITVDIERK' A
#
# COMPACT_ATOMS: atom_id res chain seq x y z
N MET A 1 -4.64 -0.34 -46.45
CA MET A 1 -3.82 -0.12 -45.24
C MET A 1 -4.77 0.40 -44.18
N VAL A 2 -5.19 -0.43 -43.23
CA VAL A 2 -6.08 0.03 -42.15
C VAL A 2 -5.46 -0.43 -40.84
N VAL A 3 -4.79 0.50 -40.17
CA VAL A 3 -4.29 0.32 -38.81
C VAL A 3 -5.40 0.81 -37.89
N HIS A 4 -6.14 -0.12 -37.28
CA HIS A 4 -6.97 0.18 -36.12
C HIS A 4 -6.23 -0.27 -34.87
N SER A 5 -5.50 0.65 -34.25
CA SER A 5 -5.06 0.51 -32.85
C SER A 5 -5.90 1.46 -32.00
N GLN A 6 -7.12 1.02 -31.66
CA GLN A 6 -7.88 1.65 -30.58
C GLN A 6 -7.31 1.17 -29.24
N SER A 7 -6.40 1.97 -28.68
CA SER A 7 -6.03 1.93 -27.27
C SER A 7 -7.15 2.56 -26.43
N ALA A 8 -8.33 1.96 -26.43
CA ALA A 8 -9.52 2.45 -25.72
C ALA A 8 -9.62 1.94 -24.26
N ALA A 9 -8.49 1.56 -23.65
CA ALA A 9 -8.46 0.99 -22.30
C ALA A 9 -7.83 1.91 -21.24
N LEU A 10 -7.38 3.12 -21.62
CA LEU A 10 -6.71 4.05 -20.69
C LEU A 10 -7.49 5.36 -20.43
N ASP A 11 -8.70 5.50 -20.96
CA ASP A 11 -9.47 6.75 -20.81
C ASP A 11 -9.98 7.00 -19.38
N HIS A 12 -9.84 6.02 -18.47
CA HIS A 12 -10.29 6.09 -17.08
C HIS A 12 -9.17 6.00 -16.04
N CYS A 13 -7.90 5.94 -16.45
CA CYS A 13 -6.76 5.89 -15.54
C CYS A 13 -6.00 7.22 -15.61
N SER A 14 -6.02 7.99 -14.53
CA SER A 14 -5.20 9.20 -14.45
C SER A 14 -3.72 8.85 -14.65
N LEU A 15 -3.08 9.48 -15.64
CA LEU A 15 -1.64 9.33 -15.88
C LEU A 15 -0.86 10.03 -14.76
N ILE A 16 -0.51 9.28 -13.73
CA ILE A 16 0.36 9.76 -12.65
C ILE A 16 1.80 9.75 -13.15
N LYS A 17 2.55 10.83 -12.91
CA LYS A 17 3.98 10.91 -13.25
C LYS A 17 4.74 9.85 -12.47
N THR A 18 5.60 9.08 -13.14
CA THR A 18 6.49 8.11 -12.50
C THR A 18 7.43 8.81 -11.51
N CYS A 19 7.50 8.29 -10.28
CA CYS A 19 8.45 8.75 -9.28
C CYS A 19 9.89 8.35 -9.69
N LYS A 20 10.86 9.24 -9.52
CA LYS A 20 12.28 8.86 -9.67
C LYS A 20 12.67 7.93 -8.50
N PRO A 21 13.41 6.83 -8.74
CA PRO A 21 13.93 6.00 -7.67
C PRO A 21 14.85 6.87 -6.80
N THR A 22 14.42 7.14 -5.57
CA THR A 22 15.22 7.89 -4.62
C THR A 22 15.97 6.89 -3.75
N THR A 23 17.29 6.97 -3.69
CA THR A 23 18.14 6.07 -2.91
C THR A 23 17.99 6.23 -1.40
N SER A 24 17.35 7.32 -0.94
CA SER A 24 17.03 7.52 0.48
C SER A 24 15.66 6.95 0.83
N VAL A 25 15.64 5.97 1.73
CA VAL A 25 14.40 5.49 2.36
C VAL A 25 13.81 6.63 3.19
N PHE A 26 12.56 7.03 2.91
CA PHE A 26 11.84 8.02 3.72
C PHE A 26 11.54 7.43 5.10
N LYS A 27 12.25 7.91 6.13
CA LYS A 27 12.08 7.48 7.53
C LYS A 27 11.07 8.33 8.30
N GLY A 28 10.31 9.19 7.62
CA GLY A 28 9.39 10.13 8.26
C GLY A 28 8.03 9.54 8.64
N ILE A 29 7.75 8.28 8.29
CA ILE A 29 6.47 7.64 8.63
C ILE A 29 6.52 7.12 10.07
N PRO A 30 5.60 7.55 10.96
CA PRO A 30 5.51 7.01 12.31
C PRO A 30 5.23 5.51 12.28
N VAL A 31 5.88 4.77 13.17
CA VAL A 31 5.62 3.34 13.39
C VAL A 31 5.02 3.17 14.78
N VAL A 32 3.83 2.60 14.86
CA VAL A 32 3.14 2.31 16.13
C VAL A 32 3.16 0.82 16.39
N ASP A 33 3.63 0.43 17.57
CA ASP A 33 3.55 -0.93 18.09
C ASP A 33 2.30 -1.10 18.96
N LEU A 34 1.39 -2.03 18.62
CA LEU A 34 0.18 -2.27 19.41
C LEU A 34 0.43 -2.96 20.77
N ARG A 35 1.64 -3.47 21.00
CA ARG A 35 2.04 -4.01 22.31
C ARG A 35 2.45 -2.91 23.28
N ASP A 36 2.66 -1.69 22.79
CA ASP A 36 2.96 -0.53 23.61
C ASP A 36 1.71 -0.12 24.42
N PRO A 37 1.79 0.03 25.75
CA PRO A 37 0.69 0.55 26.56
C PRO A 37 0.16 1.92 26.09
N GLU A 38 1.00 2.74 25.46
CA GLU A 38 0.67 4.07 24.95
C GLU A 38 0.25 4.07 23.47
N ALA A 39 0.09 2.91 22.84
CA ALA A 39 -0.22 2.80 21.41
C ALA A 39 -1.41 3.66 20.98
N LYS A 40 -2.46 3.77 21.79
CA LYS A 40 -3.63 4.62 21.50
C LYS A 40 -3.26 6.09 21.36
N THR A 41 -2.44 6.60 22.26
CA THR A 41 -1.95 7.98 22.24
C THR A 41 -1.07 8.22 21.01
N LEU A 42 -0.19 7.26 20.71
CA LEU A 42 0.69 7.34 19.53
C LEU A 42 -0.10 7.33 18.22
N ILE A 43 -1.19 6.56 18.14
CA ILE A 43 -2.09 6.56 16.98
C ILE A 43 -2.74 7.92 16.80
N VAL A 44 -3.32 8.49 17.87
CA VAL A 44 -3.96 9.81 17.80
C VAL A 44 -2.95 10.86 17.32
N LYS A 45 -1.76 10.88 17.92
CA LYS A 45 -0.70 11.82 17.53
C LYS A 45 -0.28 11.64 16.07
N ALA A 46 -0.11 10.42 15.59
CA ALA A 46 0.26 10.16 14.21
C ALA A 46 -0.84 10.57 13.22
N CYS A 47 -2.12 10.40 13.60
CA CYS A 47 -3.24 10.90 12.82
C CYS A 47 -3.28 12.44 12.77
N GLU A 48 -2.99 13.12 13.87
CA GLU A 48 -2.97 14.58 13.95
C GLU A 48 -1.79 15.19 13.17
N GLU A 49 -0.59 14.62 13.29
CA GLU A 49 0.63 15.18 12.71
C GLU A 49 0.86 14.76 11.26
N TYR A 50 0.52 13.50 10.89
CA TYR A 50 0.86 12.92 9.59
C TYR A 50 -0.35 12.44 8.78
N GLY A 51 -1.49 12.16 9.44
CA GLY A 51 -2.63 11.48 8.82
C GLY A 51 -2.33 10.06 8.34
N PHE A 52 -1.15 9.52 8.67
CA PHE A 52 -0.66 8.22 8.20
C PHE A 52 0.37 7.63 9.17
N PHE A 53 0.37 6.31 9.35
CA PHE A 53 1.34 5.58 10.16
C PHE A 53 1.43 4.11 9.73
N LYS A 54 2.54 3.46 10.09
CA LYS A 54 2.70 2.00 10.00
C LYS A 54 2.32 1.37 11.34
N LEU A 55 1.49 0.34 11.31
CA LEU A 55 1.12 -0.43 12.50
C LEU A 55 1.88 -1.77 12.54
N VAL A 56 2.47 -2.12 13.67
CA VAL A 56 3.14 -3.41 13.89
C VAL A 56 2.57 -4.14 15.10
N ASN A 57 2.83 -5.45 15.18
CA ASN A 57 2.36 -6.33 16.25
C ASN A 57 0.84 -6.27 16.49
N HIS A 58 0.08 -6.19 15.40
CA HIS A 58 -1.39 -6.06 15.41
C HIS A 58 -2.13 -7.38 15.64
N GLY A 59 -1.40 -8.50 15.77
CA GLY A 59 -1.96 -9.81 16.10
C GLY A 59 -2.58 -10.58 14.93
N VAL A 60 -2.53 -10.04 13.70
CA VAL A 60 -2.91 -10.81 12.51
C VAL A 60 -1.75 -11.75 12.14
N PRO A 61 -2.00 -13.07 12.00
CA PRO A 61 -0.99 -14.02 11.60
C PRO A 61 -0.44 -13.73 10.20
N MET A 62 0.86 -13.92 9.99
CA MET A 62 1.49 -13.66 8.69
C MET A 62 1.01 -14.64 7.61
N GLU A 63 0.66 -15.85 8.00
CA GLU A 63 0.13 -16.90 7.13
C GLU A 63 -1.16 -16.43 6.45
N PHE A 64 -1.98 -15.63 7.13
CA PHE A 64 -3.19 -15.06 6.56
C PHE A 64 -2.88 -14.08 5.42
N LEU A 65 -1.85 -13.24 5.58
CA LEU A 65 -1.41 -12.30 4.55
C LEU A 65 -0.83 -13.03 3.33
N GLU A 66 -0.08 -14.11 3.56
CA GLU A 66 0.49 -14.95 2.51
C GLU A 66 -0.62 -15.64 1.70
N CYS A 67 -1.61 -16.26 2.38
CA CYS A 67 -2.75 -16.86 1.71
C CYS A 67 -3.55 -15.86 0.88
N LEU A 68 -3.79 -14.65 1.41
CA LEU A 68 -4.49 -13.60 0.67
C LEU A 68 -3.71 -13.18 -0.58
N ASN A 69 -2.39 -13.04 -0.48
CA ASN A 69 -1.53 -12.69 -1.59
C ASN A 69 -1.52 -13.77 -2.69
N GLU A 70 -1.45 -15.04 -2.30
CA GLU A 70 -1.54 -16.17 -3.24
C GLU A 70 -2.89 -16.17 -3.98
N TYR A 71 -4.00 -16.00 -3.27
CA TYR A 71 -5.34 -15.94 -3.87
C TYR A 71 -5.46 -14.82 -4.92
N ILE A 72 -5.02 -13.60 -4.58
CA ILE A 72 -5.07 -12.45 -5.50
C ILE A 72 -4.20 -12.69 -6.74
N THR A 73 -3.03 -13.31 -6.57
CA THR A 73 -2.11 -13.60 -7.69
C THR A 73 -2.74 -14.59 -8.67
N VAL A 74 -3.38 -15.64 -8.16
CA VAL A 74 -4.06 -16.65 -8.99
C VAL A 74 -5.26 -16.05 -9.73
N ASP A 75 -6.03 -15.16 -9.10
CA ASP A 75 -7.18 -14.50 -9.75
C ASP A 75 -6.75 -13.55 -10.89
N ILE A 76 -5.57 -12.94 -10.81
CA ILE A 76 -5.01 -12.15 -11.91
C ILE A 76 -4.57 -13.05 -13.06
N GLU A 77 -3.92 -14.20 -12.78
CA GLU A 77 -3.45 -15.11 -13.83
C GLU A 77 -4.59 -15.82 -14.58
N ARG A 78 -5.75 -15.99 -13.95
CA ARG A 78 -6.93 -16.59 -14.60
C ARG A 78 -7.74 -15.62 -15.46
N LYS A 79 -7.38 -14.34 -15.52
CA LYS A 79 -8.11 -13.30 -16.26
C LYS A 79 -7.27 -12.73 -17.39
#